data_AF-A0A7Y7TL46-F1
#
_entry.id   AF-A0A7Y7TL46-F1
#
_cell.length_a   1.000
_cell.length_b   1.000
_cell.length_c   1.000
_cell.angle_alpha   90.00
_cell.angle_beta   90.00
_cell.angle_gamma   90.00
#
_symmetry.space_group_name_H-M   'P 1'
#
loop_
_entity.id
_entity.type
_entity.pdbx_description
1 polymer ?
#
loop_
_entity_poly.entity_id
_entity_poly.type
_entity_poly.pdbx_seq_one_letter_code
_entity_poly.pdbx_strand_id
1 'polypeptide(L)' 'MMNFYEHGNKNSQFGWEIDHINPVSNGGTDCIENLQPLNWVNNLEKEDQLNWGCTCNIHSKRIEYNNGSSEFNRRISI' A
#
# COMPACT_ATOMS: atom_id res chain seq x y z
N MET A 1 -4.62 -5.48 9.34
CA MET A 1 -4.40 -4.90 10.70
C MET A 1 -3.01 -5.36 11.14
N MET A 2 -2.15 -4.50 11.68
CA MET A 2 -0.83 -4.90 12.17
C MET A 2 -0.88 -5.23 13.67
N ASN A 3 0.06 -6.05 14.15
CA ASN A 3 0.22 -6.33 15.57
C ASN A 3 1.55 -5.77 16.07
N PHE A 4 1.51 -4.95 17.11
CA PHE A 4 2.69 -4.32 17.71
C PHE A 4 3.80 -5.32 18.04
N TYR A 5 3.45 -6.51 18.55
CA TYR A 5 4.42 -7.52 18.98
C TYR A 5 5.08 -8.30 17.83
N GLU A 6 4.63 -8.10 16.58
CA GLU A 6 5.09 -8.86 15.41
C GLU A 6 6.14 -8.07 14.59
N HIS A 7 6.81 -7.11 15.21
CA HIS A 7 7.87 -6.33 14.56
C HIS A 7 8.99 -7.26 14.04
N GLY A 8 9.32 -7.15 12.75
CA GLY A 8 10.31 -7.98 12.06
C GLY A 8 9.88 -9.43 11.77
N ASN A 9 8.66 -9.83 12.14
CA ASN A 9 8.19 -11.19 11.90
C ASN A 9 7.58 -11.37 10.50
N LYS A 10 8.41 -11.75 9.53
CA LYS A 10 7.98 -12.07 8.15
C LYS A 10 7.15 -13.36 8.02
N ASN A 11 7.01 -14.15 9.08
CA ASN A 11 6.17 -15.35 9.08
C ASN A 11 4.74 -15.07 9.59
N SER A 12 4.48 -13.86 10.11
CA SER A 12 3.16 -13.46 10.61
C SER A 12 2.45 -12.60 9.57
N GLN A 13 1.16 -12.88 9.34
CA GLN A 13 0.31 -12.01 8.50
C GLN A 13 0.25 -10.57 9.05
N PHE A 14 0.47 -10.42 10.36
CA PHE A 14 0.38 -9.14 11.06
C PHE A 14 1.76 -8.49 11.31
N GLY A 15 2.83 -9.11 10.81
CA GLY A 15 4.19 -8.61 10.92
C GLY A 15 4.40 -7.30 10.17
N TRP A 16 5.34 -6.51 10.65
CA TRP A 16 5.63 -5.18 10.11
C TRP A 16 7.09 -4.80 10.35
N GLU A 17 7.57 -3.87 9.55
CA GLU A 17 8.94 -3.34 9.57
C GLU A 17 8.90 -1.81 9.46
N ILE A 18 10.01 -1.16 9.80
CA ILE A 18 10.20 0.28 9.55
C ILE A 18 10.74 0.43 8.12
N ASP A 19 10.13 1.33 7.35
CA ASP A 19 10.50 1.61 5.96
C ASP A 19 10.54 3.13 5.71
N HIS A 20 11.27 3.55 4.67
CA HIS A 20 11.39 4.95 4.28
C HIS A 20 10.23 5.38 3.37
N ILE A 21 9.61 6.54 3.65
CA ILE A 21 8.59 7.15 2.78
C ILE A 21 9.20 7.55 1.44
N ASN A 22 10.28 8.36 1.48
CA ASN A 22 11.17 8.58 0.36
C ASN A 22 12.37 7.63 0.50
N PRO A 23 12.63 6.72 -0.45
CA PRO A 23 13.75 5.78 -0.35
C PRO A 23 15.11 6.50 -0.35
N VAL A 24 16.10 5.88 0.28
CA VAL A 24 17.47 6.41 0.36
C VAL A 24 18.07 6.61 -1.03
N SER A 25 17.77 5.72 -1.98
CA SER A 25 18.21 5.84 -3.39
C SER A 25 17.65 7.08 -4.09
N ASN A 26 16.60 7.70 -3.56
CA ASN A 26 16.02 8.96 -4.02
C ASN A 26 16.24 10.13 -3.01
N GLY A 27 17.30 10.04 -2.19
CA GLY A 27 17.69 11.12 -1.27
C GLY A 27 16.83 11.20 0.00
N GLY A 28 16.10 10.14 0.33
CA GLY A 28 15.45 9.99 1.63
C GLY A 28 16.45 9.98 2.79
N THR A 29 16.00 10.45 3.95
CA THR A 29 16.81 10.51 5.17
C THR A 29 16.31 9.49 6.21
N ASP A 30 17.14 9.20 7.21
CA ASP A 30 16.75 8.41 8.38
C ASP A 30 16.04 9.25 9.46
N CYS A 31 15.60 10.46 9.12
CA CYS A 31 14.84 11.30 10.02
C CYS A 31 13.46 10.67 10.26
N ILE A 32 12.93 10.79 11.48
CA ILE A 32 11.68 10.13 11.87
C ILE A 32 10.49 10.52 10.99
N GLU A 33 10.52 11.72 10.40
CA GLU A 33 9.51 12.24 9.48
C GLU A 33 9.49 11.49 8.14
N ASN A 34 10.57 10.79 7.79
CA ASN A 34 10.69 9.98 6.59
C ASN A 34 10.52 8.47 6.89
N LEU A 35 10.24 8.07 8.12
CA LEU A 35 10.07 6.67 8.50
C LEU A 35 8.60 6.35 8.74
N GLN A 36 8.17 5.17 8.29
CA GLN A 36 6.81 4.67 8.48
C GLN A 36 6.82 3.18 8.85
N PRO A 37 5.91 2.73 9.74
CA PRO A 37 5.67 1.31 9.90
C PRO A 37 4.92 0.78 8.68
N LEU A 38 5.44 -0.27 8.04
CA LEU A 38 4.85 -0.89 6.86
C LEU A 38 4.76 -2.40 7.03
N ASN A 39 3.71 -3.02 6.47
CA ASN A 39 3.55 -4.46 6.56
C ASN A 39 4.68 -5.09 5.75
N TRP A 40 5.27 -6.18 6.26
CA TRP A 40 6.48 -6.73 5.63
C TRP A 40 6.25 -7.12 4.17
N VAL A 41 5.04 -7.57 3.79
CA VAL A 41 4.70 -7.89 2.39
C VAL A 41 4.71 -6.62 1.55
N ASN A 42 4.02 -5.58 2.01
CA ASN A 42 3.97 -4.30 1.31
C ASN A 42 5.35 -3.62 1.24
N ASN A 43 6.19 -3.81 2.25
CA ASN A 43 7.57 -3.32 2.25
C ASN A 43 8.39 -3.99 1.15
N LEU A 44 8.28 -5.31 1.04
CA LEU A 44 8.91 -6.07 -0.04
C LEU A 44 8.41 -5.66 -1.43
N GLU A 45 7.12 -5.36 -1.59
CA GLU A 45 6.58 -4.92 -2.88
C GLU A 45 6.94 -3.46 -3.23
N LYS A 46 7.07 -2.59 -2.22
CA LYS A 46 7.41 -1.18 -2.40
C LYS A 46 8.85 -1.00 -2.89
N GLU A 47 9.81 -1.73 -2.31
CA GLU A 47 11.24 -1.54 -2.58
C GLU A 47 11.65 -0.04 -2.51
N ASP A 48 12.34 0.44 -3.54
CA ASP A 48 12.80 1.82 -3.71
C ASP A 48 11.81 2.70 -4.51
N GLN A 49 10.53 2.35 -4.53
CA GLN A 49 9.53 3.13 -5.25
C GLN A 49 9.00 4.28 -4.38
N LEU A 50 9.29 5.51 -4.77
CA LEU A 50 8.69 6.70 -4.15
C LEU A 50 7.17 6.76 -4.38
N ASN A 51 6.74 6.51 -5.62
CA ASN A 51 5.33 6.54 -6.02
C ASN A 51 4.69 5.16 -5.86
N TRP A 52 4.75 4.62 -4.63
CA TRP A 52 4.11 3.37 -4.27
C TRP A 52 2.71 3.61 -3.70
N GLY A 53 1.76 2.75 -4.07
CA GLY A 53 0.45 2.67 -3.45
C GLY A 53 0.20 1.25 -3.01
N CYS A 54 -0.29 1.06 -1.79
CA CYS A 54 -0.74 -0.26 -1.34
C CYS A 54 -1.81 -0.75 -2.31
N THR A 55 -1.52 -1.82 -3.04
CA THR A 55 -2.43 -2.45 -3.98
C THR A 55 -3.49 -3.20 -3.17
N CYS A 56 -4.46 -2.47 -2.60
CA CYS A 56 -5.73 -3.11 -2.36
C CYS A 56 -6.26 -3.49 -3.74
N ASN A 57 -6.31 -4.78 -4.05
CA ASN A 57 -7.03 -5.31 -5.21
C ASN A 57 -8.55 -5.12 -5.01
N ILE A 58 -8.98 -3.90 -4.67
CA ILE A 58 -10.34 -3.47 -4.97
C ILE A 58 -10.27 -3.07 -6.43
N HIS A 59 -10.51 -4.07 -7.29
CA HIS A 59 -10.94 -3.93 -8.67
C HIS A 59 -10.75 -2.50 -9.21
N SER A 60 -9.56 -2.18 -9.73
CA SER A 60 -9.27 -0.90 -10.38
C SER A 60 -10.01 -0.80 -11.71
N LYS A 61 -11.35 -0.92 -11.70
CA LYS A 61 -12.15 -0.11 -12.59
C LYS A 61 -11.93 1.33 -12.15
N ARG A 62 -10.92 1.93 -12.75
CA ARG A 62 -10.89 3.34 -13.05
C ARG A 62 -12.20 3.63 -13.78
N ILE A 63 -13.26 3.97 -13.04
CA ILE A 63 -14.46 4.54 -13.64
C ILE A 63 -14.00 5.91 -14.10
N GLU A 64 -13.64 5.99 -15.38
CA GLU A 64 -13.68 7.25 -16.10
C GLU A 64 -15.13 7.73 -15.99
N TYR A 65 -15.36 8.71 -15.13
CA TYR A 65 -16.63 9.42 -15.08
C TYR A 65 -16.69 10.32 -16.32
N ASN A 66 -16.88 9.71 -17.49
CA ASN A 66 -17.27 10.42 -18.68
C ASN A 66 -18.71 10.87 -18.44
N ASN A 67 -18.88 12.19 -18.30
CA ASN A 67 -20.19 12.84 -18.31
C ASN A 67 -20.90 12.50 -19.63
N GLY A 68 -21.72 11.45 -19.62
CA GLY A 68 -22.53 11.11 -20.79
C GLY A 68 -23.08 9.69 -20.78
N SER A 69 -24.41 9.61 -20.72
CA SER A 69 -25.29 8.51 -21.19
C SER A 69 -25.24 7.15 -20.48
N SER A 70 -26.34 6.90 -19.74
CA SER A 70 -27.16 5.67 -19.69
C SER A 70 -26.47 4.31 -19.73
N GLU A 71 -26.42 3.63 -18.57
CA GLU A 71 -27.03 2.30 -18.33
C GLU A 71 -26.51 1.70 -17.02
N PHE A 72 -27.24 1.98 -15.94
CA PHE A 72 -27.07 1.33 -14.65
C PHE A 72 -27.59 -0.10 -14.74
N ASN A 73 -26.72 -1.10 -14.94
CA ASN A 73 -26.97 -2.48 -14.56
C ASN A 73 -25.71 -3.35 -14.66
N ARG A 74 -25.22 -3.82 -13.50
CA ARG A 74 -25.12 -5.26 -13.18
C ARG A 74 -24.56 -5.45 -11.76
N ARG A 75 -25.50 -5.76 -10.86
CA ARG A 75 -25.44 -6.74 -9.76
C ARG A 75 -24.05 -7.31 -9.44
N ILE A 76 -23.57 -7.03 -8.23
CA ILE A 76 -22.75 -7.99 -7.49
C ILE A 76 -23.68 -8.60 -6.44
N SER A 77 -24.02 -9.88 -6.65
CA SER A 77 -24.70 -10.71 -5.67
C SER A 77 -23.80 -10.92 -4.46
N ILE A 78 -24.46 -10.98 -3.30
CA ILE A 78 -23.94 -11.32 -1.97
C ILE A 78 -23.24 -12.69 -2.00
#